data_AF-A0A374WLE9-F1
#
_entry.id   AF-A0A374WLE9-F1
#
_cell.length_a   1.000
_cell.length_b   1.000
_cell.length_c   1.000
_cell.angle_alpha   90.00
_cell.angle_beta   90.00
_cell.angle_gamma   90.00
#
_symmetry.space_group_name_H-M   'P 1'
#
loop_
_entity.id
_entity.type
_entity.pdbx_description
1 polymer ?
#
loop_
_entity_poly.entity_id
_entity_poly.type
_entity_poly.pdbx_seq_one_letter_code
_entity_poly.pdbx_strand_id
1 'polypeptide(L)'
;MTTACSKDDKSTEQTFFVNVYTKWENDEEEISKQAFVYIFANENKSIDNAKSAESVADDGVITYTDGSKSSKPKYATKYQSGVFNIENMPNGEYILWVTDMNEYGGACYSSYKKISVNESYRGTSEKKVFLRTAQDRGLYLYQNW
;
A
#
# COMPACT_ATOMS: atom_id res chain seq x y z
N MET A 1 -21.15 -18.81 -42.05
CA MET A 1 -21.48 -17.82 -41.00
C MET A 1 -20.23 -17.61 -40.19
N THR A 2 -19.70 -16.40 -40.19
CA THR A 2 -18.49 -16.01 -39.46
C THR A 2 -18.80 -15.95 -37.96
N THR A 3 -18.12 -16.76 -37.17
CA THR A 3 -18.12 -16.68 -35.70
C THR A 3 -17.47 -15.36 -35.32
N ALA A 4 -18.28 -14.37 -34.93
CA ALA A 4 -17.80 -13.14 -34.34
C ALA A 4 -17.36 -13.47 -32.91
N CYS A 5 -16.05 -13.57 -32.68
CA CYS A 5 -15.51 -13.44 -31.33
C CYS A 5 -15.92 -12.05 -30.82
N SER A 6 -16.82 -12.01 -29.84
CA SER A 6 -17.07 -10.83 -29.04
C SER A 6 -15.72 -10.29 -28.56
N LYS A 7 -15.41 -9.04 -28.91
CA LYS A 7 -14.30 -8.33 -28.28
C LYS A 7 -14.66 -8.29 -26.80
N ASP A 8 -13.88 -8.99 -25.98
CA ASP A 8 -13.94 -8.82 -24.54
C ASP A 8 -13.72 -7.33 -24.27
N ASP A 9 -14.77 -6.65 -23.80
CA ASP A 9 -14.67 -5.26 -23.39
C ASP A 9 -13.67 -5.22 -22.24
N LYS A 10 -12.48 -4.72 -22.57
CA LYS A 10 -11.36 -4.59 -21.65
C LYS A 10 -11.79 -3.74 -20.47
N SER A 11 -11.78 -4.34 -19.29
CA SER A 11 -12.19 -3.67 -18.06
C SER A 11 -11.29 -2.47 -17.80
N THR A 12 -11.90 -1.29 -17.75
CA THR A 12 -11.19 -0.03 -17.50
C THR A 12 -10.79 0.13 -16.04
N GLU A 13 -11.39 -0.66 -15.16
CA GLU A 13 -11.16 -0.68 -13.73
C GLU A 13 -10.95 -2.11 -13.23
N GLN A 14 -10.21 -2.26 -12.13
CA GLN A 14 -9.93 -3.54 -11.49
C GLN A 14 -10.27 -3.51 -10.00
N THR A 15 -10.45 -4.70 -9.43
CA THR A 15 -10.37 -4.90 -7.98
C THR A 15 -9.01 -5.51 -7.67
N PHE A 16 -8.30 -4.96 -6.69
CA PHE A 16 -7.04 -5.52 -6.21
C PHE A 16 -7.08 -5.74 -4.70
N PHE A 17 -6.31 -6.72 -4.24
CA PHE A 17 -6.27 -7.16 -2.85
C PHE A 17 -4.95 -6.79 -2.21
N VAL A 18 -4.97 -6.34 -0.96
CA VAL A 18 -3.75 -6.11 -0.15
C VAL A 18 -3.90 -6.86 1.16
N ASN A 19 -2.91 -7.67 1.50
CA ASN A 19 -2.81 -8.35 2.76
C ASN A 19 -1.57 -7.88 3.52
N VAL A 20 -1.78 -7.41 4.75
CA VAL A 20 -0.78 -6.83 5.63
C VAL A 20 -0.63 -7.74 6.83
N TYR A 21 0.60 -8.19 7.03
CA TYR A 21 0.98 -9.09 8.11
C TYR A 21 2.07 -8.45 8.96
N THR A 22 2.19 -8.95 10.17
CA THR A 22 3.29 -8.65 11.08
C THR A 22 3.96 -9.94 11.50
N LYS A 23 5.26 -9.88 11.75
CA LYS A 23 6.03 -11.00 12.27
C LYS A 23 6.98 -10.46 13.33
N TRP A 24 6.96 -11.04 14.53
CA TRP A 24 8.05 -10.85 15.48
C TRP A 24 9.19 -11.82 15.12
N GLU A 25 10.45 -11.44 15.29
CA GLU A 25 11.64 -12.13 14.74
C GLU A 25 11.54 -13.66 14.58
N ASN A 26 11.22 -14.37 15.67
CA ASN A 26 11.18 -15.82 15.73
C ASN A 26 9.76 -16.41 15.76
N ASP A 27 8.75 -15.58 15.53
CA ASP A 27 7.34 -15.95 15.61
C ASP A 27 6.76 -16.23 14.21
N GLU A 28 5.52 -16.70 14.17
CA GLU A 28 4.78 -16.89 12.92
C GLU A 28 4.28 -15.54 12.36
N GLU A 29 3.90 -15.53 11.08
CA GLU A 29 3.24 -14.36 10.50
C GLU A 29 1.79 -14.29 10.98
N GLU A 30 1.40 -13.13 11.48
CA GLU A 30 0.02 -12.85 11.88
C GLU A 30 -0.56 -11.75 11.00
N ILE A 31 -1.86 -11.82 10.71
CA ILE A 31 -2.55 -10.72 10.04
C ILE A 31 -2.43 -9.48 10.93
N SER A 32 -2.00 -8.36 10.35
CA SER A 32 -1.95 -7.09 11.08
C SER A 32 -3.36 -6.77 11.58
N LYS A 33 -3.48 -6.48 12.87
CA LYS A 33 -4.78 -6.17 13.47
C LYS A 33 -5.21 -4.73 13.22
N GLN A 34 -4.25 -3.86 12.90
CA GLN A 34 -4.48 -2.44 12.63
C GLN A 34 -3.53 -1.95 11.53
N ALA A 35 -4.01 -2.02 10.29
CA ALA A 35 -3.31 -1.48 9.12
C ALA A 35 -4.16 -0.44 8.40
N PHE A 36 -3.50 0.34 7.55
CA PHE A 36 -4.12 1.21 6.57
C PHE A 36 -3.37 1.18 5.24
N VAL A 37 -4.10 1.47 4.16
CA VAL A 37 -3.61 1.47 2.80
C VAL A 37 -3.96 2.79 2.13
N TYR A 38 -2.96 3.39 1.49
CA TYR A 38 -3.11 4.54 0.61
C TYR A 38 -2.64 4.19 -0.80
N ILE A 39 -3.40 4.66 -1.79
CA ILE A 39 -3.01 4.58 -3.19
C ILE A 39 -2.79 5.98 -3.75
N PHE A 40 -1.56 6.28 -4.12
CA PHE A 40 -1.19 7.54 -4.75
C PHE A 40 -0.97 7.35 -6.25
N ALA A 41 -1.21 8.40 -7.04
CA ALA A 41 -0.73 8.42 -8.41
C ALA A 41 0.80 8.32 -8.43
N ASN A 42 1.36 7.54 -9.36
CA ASN A 42 2.80 7.52 -9.55
C ASN A 42 3.24 8.74 -10.38
N GLU A 43 3.75 9.77 -9.71
CA GLU A 43 4.30 10.98 -10.35
C GLU A 43 5.71 10.78 -10.93
N ASN A 44 6.25 9.55 -10.89
CA ASN A 44 7.61 9.20 -11.34
C ASN A 44 8.73 9.99 -10.66
N LYS A 45 8.46 10.51 -9.46
CA LYS A 45 9.44 11.18 -8.59
C LYS A 45 10.09 10.18 -7.63
N SER A 46 11.29 10.51 -7.17
CA SER A 46 11.98 9.74 -6.13
C SER A 46 11.38 10.04 -4.77
N ILE A 47 11.04 9.00 -4.01
CA ILE A 47 10.38 9.09 -2.71
C ILE A 47 11.44 9.16 -1.61
N ASP A 48 11.27 10.09 -0.66
CA ASP A 48 12.03 10.09 0.60
C ASP A 48 11.30 9.19 1.59
N ASN A 49 11.76 7.96 1.73
CA ASN A 49 11.07 6.91 2.49
C ASN A 49 10.89 7.28 3.97
N ALA A 50 11.92 7.84 4.58
CA ALA A 50 11.91 8.19 6.00
C ALA A 50 10.95 9.33 6.27
N LYS A 51 11.03 10.43 5.49
CA LYS A 51 10.09 11.55 5.64
C LYS A 51 8.67 11.18 5.27
N SER A 52 8.50 10.27 4.30
CA SER A 52 7.17 9.80 3.90
C SER A 52 6.50 8.93 4.95
N ALA A 53 7.26 8.17 5.76
CA ALA A 53 6.68 7.42 6.88
C ALA A 53 5.97 8.34 7.89
N GLU A 54 6.56 9.50 8.16
CA GLU A 54 5.96 10.55 8.99
C GLU A 54 4.84 11.29 8.24
N SER A 55 5.12 11.85 7.06
CA SER A 55 4.14 12.68 6.35
C SER A 55 2.91 11.92 5.87
N VAL A 56 2.99 10.61 5.60
CA VAL A 56 1.81 9.82 5.26
C VAL A 56 0.97 9.53 6.51
N ALA A 57 1.59 9.27 7.65
CA ALA A 57 0.86 9.04 8.90
C ALA A 57 0.16 10.32 9.39
N ASP A 58 0.83 11.47 9.28
CA ASP A 58 0.34 12.73 9.84
C ASP A 58 -0.53 13.53 8.84
N ASP A 59 -0.06 13.65 7.60
CA ASP A 59 -0.68 14.48 6.57
C ASP A 59 -1.36 13.68 5.45
N GLY A 60 -1.18 12.36 5.39
CA GLY A 60 -1.70 11.52 4.30
C GLY A 60 -1.11 11.86 2.93
N VAL A 61 0.18 12.27 2.86
CA VAL A 61 0.88 12.58 1.59
C VAL A 61 2.31 12.08 1.58
N ILE A 62 2.82 11.72 0.41
CA ILE A 62 4.22 11.29 0.19
C ILE A 62 5.11 12.53 0.12
N THR A 63 6.29 12.45 0.74
CA THR A 63 7.36 13.44 0.59
C THR A 63 8.41 12.92 -0.38
N TYR A 64 8.73 13.70 -1.41
CA TYR A 64 9.75 13.37 -2.40
C TYR A 64 11.14 13.85 -1.96
N THR A 65 12.19 13.30 -2.56
CA THR A 65 13.59 13.64 -2.20
C THR A 65 13.96 15.09 -2.51
N ASP A 66 13.23 15.74 -3.42
CA ASP A 66 13.36 17.17 -3.72
C ASP A 66 12.61 18.08 -2.72
N GLY A 67 11.96 17.50 -1.72
CA GLY A 67 11.18 18.19 -0.68
C GLY A 67 9.75 18.53 -1.10
N SER A 68 9.35 18.29 -2.35
CA SER A 68 7.95 18.45 -2.76
C SER A 68 7.07 17.34 -2.17
N LYS A 69 5.76 17.61 -2.06
CA LYS A 69 4.76 16.65 -1.57
C LYS A 69 3.89 16.15 -2.72
N SER A 70 3.41 14.92 -2.62
CA SER A 70 2.42 14.39 -3.56
C SER A 70 1.07 15.08 -3.43
N SER A 71 0.23 14.90 -4.43
CA SER A 71 -1.20 15.08 -4.25
C SER A 71 -1.75 14.11 -3.18
N LYS A 72 -2.97 14.38 -2.68
CA LYS A 72 -3.70 13.46 -1.80
C LYS A 72 -3.91 12.11 -2.51
N PRO A 73 -4.01 11.01 -1.76
CA PRO A 73 -4.17 9.68 -2.34
C PRO A 73 -5.51 9.60 -3.08
N LYS A 74 -5.53 8.83 -4.16
CA LYS A 74 -6.78 8.51 -4.87
C LYS A 74 -7.68 7.61 -4.03
N TYR A 75 -7.09 6.76 -3.19
CA TYR A 75 -7.81 5.86 -2.30
C TYR A 75 -7.12 5.82 -0.94
N ALA A 76 -7.92 5.87 0.11
CA ALA A 76 -7.49 5.81 1.50
C ALA A 76 -8.45 4.89 2.26
N THR A 77 -7.92 3.91 2.97
CA THR A 77 -8.73 3.03 3.82
C THR A 77 -8.78 3.56 5.25
N LYS A 78 -9.78 3.12 6.01
CA LYS A 78 -9.79 3.30 7.47
C LYS A 78 -8.91 2.23 8.11
N TYR A 79 -8.53 2.45 9.37
CA TYR A 79 -7.89 1.42 10.18
C TYR A 79 -8.78 0.18 10.26
N GLN A 80 -8.22 -0.96 9.89
CA GLN A 80 -8.87 -2.26 9.98
C GLN A 80 -7.83 -3.38 10.03
N SER A 81 -8.31 -4.61 10.23
CA SER A 81 -7.49 -5.81 10.04
C SER A 81 -6.89 -5.83 8.63
N GLY A 82 -5.70 -6.41 8.51
CA GLY A 82 -4.78 -6.28 7.39
C GLY A 82 -5.27 -6.83 6.05
N VAL A 83 -6.55 -7.14 5.88
CA VAL A 83 -7.14 -7.62 4.63
C VAL A 83 -7.92 -6.46 3.99
N PHE A 84 -7.50 -6.05 2.79
CA PHE A 84 -8.08 -4.93 2.06
C PHE A 84 -8.54 -5.35 0.67
N ASN A 85 -9.77 -4.93 0.34
CA ASN A 85 -10.33 -5.04 -1.00
C ASN A 85 -10.49 -3.62 -1.54
N ILE A 86 -9.80 -3.29 -2.62
CA ILE A 86 -9.86 -1.97 -3.23
C ILE A 86 -10.44 -2.14 -4.64
N GLU A 87 -11.69 -1.70 -4.77
CA GLU A 87 -12.52 -1.88 -5.95
C GLU A 87 -12.48 -0.65 -6.85
N ASN A 88 -12.91 -0.82 -8.10
CA ASN A 88 -13.11 0.26 -9.08
C ASN A 88 -11.85 1.12 -9.28
N MET A 89 -10.69 0.47 -9.37
CA MET A 89 -9.41 1.11 -9.58
C MET A 89 -9.12 1.25 -11.07
N PRO A 90 -9.04 2.48 -11.61
CA PRO A 90 -8.70 2.69 -13.01
C PRO A 90 -7.34 2.10 -13.34
N ASN A 91 -7.22 1.54 -14.54
CA ASN A 91 -5.94 1.04 -15.01
C ASN A 91 -4.88 2.17 -15.01
N GLY A 92 -3.67 1.90 -14.53
CA GLY A 92 -2.59 2.87 -14.44
C GLY A 92 -1.47 2.49 -13.48
N GLU A 93 -0.49 3.39 -13.36
CA GLU A 93 0.65 3.24 -12.47
C GLU A 93 0.43 3.99 -11.16
N TYR A 94 0.68 3.29 -10.05
CA TYR A 94 0.38 3.78 -8.71
C TYR A 94 1.52 3.52 -7.72
N ILE A 95 1.51 4.26 -6.62
CA ILE A 95 2.24 3.93 -5.41
C ILE A 95 1.24 3.32 -4.42
N LEU A 96 1.44 2.04 -4.11
CA LEU A 96 0.79 1.37 -2.99
C LEU A 96 1.59 1.67 -1.73
N TRP A 97 1.03 2.45 -0.83
CA TRP A 97 1.60 2.71 0.49
C TRP A 97 0.78 1.95 1.54
N VAL A 98 1.49 1.19 2.37
CA VAL A 98 0.88 0.39 3.44
C VAL A 98 1.54 0.77 4.75
N THR A 99 0.73 0.90 5.78
CA THR A 99 1.22 1.08 7.13
C THR A 99 0.50 0.16 8.10
N ASP A 100 1.28 -0.45 8.99
CA ASP A 100 0.84 -1.17 10.17
C ASP A 100 1.06 -0.28 11.41
N MET A 101 0.04 -0.18 12.26
CA MET A 101 0.12 0.55 13.51
C MET A 101 0.06 -0.45 14.66
N ASN A 102 0.98 -0.33 15.61
CA ASN A 102 0.92 -1.16 16.81
C ASN A 102 -0.37 -0.85 17.60
N GLU A 103 -1.10 -1.89 18.02
CA GLU A 103 -2.43 -1.82 18.68
C GLU A 103 -2.45 -0.93 19.93
N TYR A 104 -1.30 -0.71 20.55
CA TYR A 104 -1.14 0.11 21.75
C TYR A 104 -0.80 1.58 21.46
N GLY A 105 -0.95 2.04 20.20
CA GLY A 105 -0.78 3.44 19.82
C GLY A 105 0.67 3.93 19.85
N GLY A 106 1.60 3.11 19.36
CA GLY A 106 3.04 3.38 19.38
C GLY A 106 3.62 3.63 17.98
N ALA A 107 4.41 2.68 17.50
CA ALA A 107 5.11 2.78 16.23
C ALA A 107 4.21 2.45 15.02
N CYS A 108 4.41 3.22 13.96
CA CYS A 108 3.85 3.05 12.62
C CYS A 108 4.94 2.51 11.68
N TYR A 109 4.76 1.27 11.24
CA TYR A 109 5.63 0.62 10.26
C TYR A 109 5.06 0.84 8.88
N SER A 110 5.80 1.52 8.02
CA SER A 110 5.36 1.87 6.67
C SER A 110 6.23 1.24 5.60
N SER A 111 5.63 0.99 4.45
CA SER A 111 6.31 0.49 3.26
C SER A 111 5.56 0.96 2.02
N TYR A 112 6.25 1.00 0.89
CA TYR A 112 5.56 1.18 -0.39
C TYR A 112 6.08 0.26 -1.47
N LYS A 113 5.23 0.05 -2.47
CA LYS A 113 5.54 -0.63 -3.72
C LYS A 113 4.94 0.14 -4.89
N LYS A 114 5.67 0.22 -6.00
CA LYS A 114 5.12 0.68 -7.27
C LYS A 114 4.31 -0.45 -7.89
N ILE A 115 3.06 -0.18 -8.28
CA ILE A 115 2.17 -1.17 -8.85
C ILE A 115 1.59 -0.67 -10.18
N SER A 116 1.39 -1.60 -11.11
CA SER A 116 0.70 -1.36 -12.38
C SER A 116 -0.66 -2.05 -12.33
N VAL A 117 -1.72 -1.28 -12.10
CA VAL A 117 -3.08 -1.83 -12.11
C VAL A 117 -3.54 -1.90 -13.56
N ASN A 118 -3.78 -3.12 -14.04
CA ASN A 118 -4.27 -3.39 -15.38
C ASN A 118 -4.99 -4.75 -15.36
N GLU A 119 -5.44 -5.25 -16.51
CA GLU A 119 -6.20 -6.50 -16.61
C GLU A 119 -5.51 -7.72 -15.99
N SER A 120 -4.17 -7.74 -15.94
CA SER A 120 -3.39 -8.81 -15.30
C SER A 120 -3.44 -8.81 -13.77
N TYR A 121 -3.89 -7.71 -13.15
CA TYR A 121 -4.08 -7.62 -11.70
C TYR A 121 -5.38 -8.27 -11.22
N ARG A 122 -6.21 -8.78 -12.13
CA ARG A 122 -7.45 -9.49 -11.74
C ARG A 122 -7.11 -10.71 -10.89
N GLY A 123 -7.55 -10.67 -9.63
CA GLY A 123 -7.35 -11.77 -8.68
C GLY A 123 -5.94 -11.83 -8.08
N THR A 124 -5.09 -10.83 -8.31
CA THR A 124 -3.78 -10.75 -7.64
C THR A 124 -3.91 -10.08 -6.28
N SER A 125 -3.04 -10.47 -5.35
CA SER A 125 -2.94 -9.87 -4.03
C SER A 125 -1.52 -9.42 -3.76
N GLU A 126 -1.37 -8.19 -3.28
CA GLU A 126 -0.12 -7.72 -2.70
C GLU A 126 -0.03 -8.17 -1.25
N LYS A 127 1.09 -8.76 -0.86
CA LYS A 127 1.35 -9.16 0.53
C LYS A 127 2.54 -8.35 1.06
N LYS A 128 2.33 -7.64 2.16
CA LYS A 128 3.41 -7.02 2.94
C LYS A 128 3.49 -7.65 4.32
N VAL A 129 4.70 -8.07 4.71
CA VAL A 129 5.00 -8.48 6.09
C VAL A 129 5.92 -7.42 6.71
N PHE A 130 5.51 -6.89 7.86
CA PHE A 130 6.34 -6.02 8.69
C PHE A 130 7.05 -6.84 9.77
N LEU A 131 8.38 -6.81 9.75
CA LEU A 131 9.19 -7.46 10.78
C LEU A 131 9.29 -6.53 11.97
N ARG A 132 8.96 -7.00 13.16
CA ARG A 132 9.08 -6.24 14.40
C ARG A 132 10.19 -6.83 15.25
N THR A 133 11.04 -5.97 15.80
CA THR A 133 12.22 -6.36 16.60
C THR A 133 12.28 -5.58 17.90
N ALA A 134 12.98 -6.11 18.91
CA ALA A 134 13.21 -5.40 20.17
C ALA A 134 14.12 -4.16 20.01
N GLN A 135 14.81 -4.05 18.88
CA GLN A 135 15.73 -2.97 18.51
C GLN A 135 15.02 -1.82 17.80
N ASP A 136 13.76 -1.97 17.39
CA ASP A 136 13.01 -0.90 16.72
C ASP A 136 12.89 0.31 17.66
N ARG A 137 13.19 1.51 17.16
CA ARG A 137 13.16 2.77 17.91
C ARG A 137 12.52 3.87 17.07
N GLY A 138 11.66 4.66 17.70
CA GLY A 138 10.97 5.78 17.06
C GLY A 138 9.50 5.49 16.78
N LEU A 139 8.80 6.52 16.29
CA LEU A 139 7.37 6.47 15.99
C LEU A 139 7.09 6.08 14.54
N TYR A 140 7.93 6.55 13.60
CA TYR A 140 7.75 6.28 12.18
C TYR A 140 8.91 5.43 11.69
N LEU A 141 8.61 4.20 11.30
CA LEU A 141 9.58 3.20 10.85
C LEU A 141 9.28 2.88 9.40
N TYR A 142 10.31 2.87 8.56
CA TYR A 142 10.17 2.46 7.17
C TYR A 142 10.86 1.12 6.95
N GLN A 143 10.16 0.20 6.27
CA GLN A 143 10.71 -1.06 5.79
C GLN A 143 10.51 -1.17 4.29
N ASN A 144 11.56 -1.60 3.58
CA ASN A 144 11.40 -1.97 2.18
C ASN A 144 10.36 -3.08 2.03
N TRP A 145 9.65 -3.08 0.90
CA TRP A 145 8.59 -4.04 0.62
C TRP A 145 9.11 -5.48 0.68
#